data_AF-A0A554UPS9-F1
#
_entry.id   AF-A0A554UPS9-F1
#
_cell.length_a   1.000
_cell.length_b   1.000
_cell.length_c   1.000
_cell.angle_alpha   90.00
_cell.angle_beta   90.00
_cell.angle_gamma   90.00
#
_symmetry.space_group_name_H-M   'P 1'
#
loop_
_entity.id
_entity.type
_entity.pdbx_description
1 polymer ?
#
loop_
_entity_poly.entity_id
_entity_poly.type
_entity_poly.pdbx_seq_one_letter_code
_entity_poly.pdbx_strand_id
1 'polypeptide(L)' 'MAQHSKGPRKQIQPRLRTEVYAAIDEIAKRQGTSVSQYVADLCAVHVGRPDLVWISPNREQQELFPDDHRKVS' A
#
# COMPACT_ATOMS: atom_id res chain seq x y z
N MET A 1 -16.47 -9.57 -11.59
CA MET A 1 -16.67 -8.37 -10.74
C MET A 1 -16.03 -7.19 -11.45
N ALA A 2 -16.77 -6.12 -11.76
CA ALA A 2 -16.20 -4.93 -12.39
C ALA A 2 -15.37 -4.17 -11.36
N GLN A 3 -14.04 -4.25 -11.46
CA GLN A 3 -13.13 -3.46 -10.65
C GLN A 3 -13.36 -1.98 -10.95
N HIS A 4 -13.72 -1.18 -9.95
CA HIS A 4 -13.89 0.27 -10.09
C HIS A 4 -12.62 0.86 -10.74
N SER A 5 -12.79 1.53 -11.90
CA SER A 5 -11.68 2.11 -12.65
C SER A 5 -11.00 3.17 -11.81
N LYS A 6 -9.72 2.97 -11.50
CA LYS A 6 -8.95 3.87 -10.62
C LYS A 6 -8.42 5.12 -11.33
N GLY A 7 -9.15 5.61 -12.33
CA GLY A 7 -8.82 6.76 -13.17
C GLY A 7 -7.69 6.52 -14.21
N PRO A 8 -7.35 7.54 -15.01
CA PRO A 8 -6.23 7.47 -15.97
C PRO A 8 -4.89 7.21 -15.25
N ARG A 9 -4.12 6.23 -15.72
CA ARG A 9 -2.83 5.83 -15.13
C ARG A 9 -1.80 5.51 -16.19
N LYS A 10 -0.53 5.82 -15.92
CA LYS A 10 0.61 5.34 -16.69
C LYS A 10 1.36 4.29 -15.88
N GLN A 11 1.55 3.09 -16.44
CA GLN A 11 2.40 2.08 -15.82
C GLN A 11 3.87 2.52 -15.94
N ILE A 12 4.57 2.47 -14.81
CA ILE A 12 6.03 2.62 -14.75
C ILE A 12 6.64 1.33 -14.20
N GLN A 13 7.83 0.97 -14.67
CA GLN A 13 8.56 -0.22 -14.22
C GLN A 13 9.97 0.18 -13.79
N PRO A 14 10.13 0.79 -12.60
CA PRO A 14 11.44 1.16 -12.09
C PRO A 14 12.24 -0.10 -11.73
N ARG A 15 13.56 -0.06 -11.98
CA ARG A 15 14.50 -1.06 -11.48
C ARG A 15 14.91 -0.69 -10.06
N LEU A 16 14.15 -1.17 -9.08
CA LEU A 16 14.47 -0.98 -7.68
C LEU A 16 15.58 -1.95 -7.26
N ARG A 17 16.43 -1.51 -6.33
CA ARG A 17 17.32 -2.41 -5.61
C ARG A 17 16.49 -3.44 -4.83
N THR A 18 16.96 -4.69 -4.77
CA THR A 18 16.21 -5.81 -4.17
C THR A 18 15.84 -5.53 -2.72
N GLU A 19 16.78 -4.98 -1.95
CA GLU A 19 16.60 -4.61 -0.54
C GLU A 19 15.51 -3.54 -0.35
N VAL A 20 15.38 -2.60 -1.29
CA VAL A 20 14.35 -1.56 -1.25
C VAL A 20 12.99 -2.15 -1.57
N TYR A 21 12.91 -3.03 -2.56
CA TYR A 21 11.66 -3.71 -2.89
C TYR A 21 11.15 -4.55 -1.70
N ALA A 22 12.04 -5.31 -1.06
CA ALA A 22 11.68 -6.14 0.10
C ALA A 22 11.12 -5.29 1.26
N ALA A 23 11.77 -4.16 1.58
CA ALA A 23 11.27 -3.26 2.61
C ALA A 23 9.89 -2.67 2.26
N ILE A 24 9.67 -2.29 1.01
CA ILE A 24 8.37 -1.78 0.54
C ILE A 24 7.29 -2.85 0.64
N ASP A 25 7.60 -4.10 0.26
CA ASP A 25 6.67 -5.23 0.34
C ASP A 25 6.24 -5.52 1.77
N GLU A 26 7.17 -5.51 2.72
CA GLU A 26 6.86 -5.65 4.14
C GLU A 26 5.95 -4.54 4.66
N ILE A 27 6.22 -3.29 4.28
CA ILE A 27 5.39 -2.15 4.71
C ILE A 27 4.00 -2.23 4.09
N ALA A 28 3.90 -2.52 2.79
CA ALA A 28 2.62 -2.65 2.10
C ALA A 28 1.75 -3.75 2.73
N LYS A 29 2.35 -4.89 3.05
CA LYS A 29 1.67 -5.99 3.78
C LYS A 29 1.18 -5.54 5.16
N ARG A 30 2.02 -4.87 5.96
CA ARG A 30 1.63 -4.32 7.27
C ARG A 30 0.48 -3.31 7.16
N GLN A 31 0.39 -2.59 6.05
CA GLN A 31 -0.67 -1.62 5.77
C GLN A 31 -1.89 -2.22 5.04
N GLY A 32 -1.92 -3.54 4.80
CA GLY A 32 -3.04 -4.19 4.11
C GLY A 32 -3.21 -3.75 2.65
N THR A 33 -2.14 -3.29 2.01
CA THR A 33 -2.16 -2.78 0.62
C THR A 33 -1.17 -3.54 -0.25
N SER A 34 -1.21 -3.31 -1.56
CA SER A 34 -0.21 -3.86 -2.48
C SER A 34 0.99 -2.92 -2.63
N VAL A 35 2.15 -3.46 -2.96
CA VAL A 35 3.37 -2.69 -3.29
C VAL A 35 3.07 -1.57 -4.28
N SER A 36 2.37 -1.88 -5.37
CA SER A 36 2.04 -0.91 -6.42
C SER A 36 1.13 0.21 -5.91
N GLN A 37 0.20 -0.10 -5.02
CA GLN A 37 -0.70 0.91 -4.44
C GLN A 37 0.07 1.78 -3.44
N TYR A 38 0.85 1.19 -2.54
CA TYR A 38 1.71 1.91 -1.60
C TYR A 38 2.67 2.88 -2.32
N VAL A 39 3.37 2.42 -3.36
CA VAL A 39 4.29 3.27 -4.13
C VAL A 39 3.53 4.38 -4.87
N ALA A 40 2.34 4.10 -5.41
CA ALA A 40 1.52 5.12 -6.06
C ALA A 40 1.10 6.21 -5.06
N ASP A 41 0.69 5.83 -3.85
CA ASP A 41 0.28 6.75 -2.79
C ASP A 41 1.46 7.58 -2.29
N LEU A 42 2.63 6.97 -2.11
CA LEU A 42 3.87 7.71 -1.80
C LEU A 42 4.22 8.73 -2.88
N CYS A 43 4.14 8.36 -4.15
CA CYS A 43 4.39 9.28 -5.26
C CYS A 43 3.39 10.45 -5.23
N ALA A 44 2.10 10.17 -4.99
CA ALA A 44 1.07 11.20 -4.91
C ALA A 44 1.35 12.20 -3.77
N VAL A 45 1.69 11.71 -2.58
CA VAL A 45 2.08 12.56 -1.44
C VAL A 45 3.35 13.35 -1.76
N HIS A 46 4.38 12.71 -2.32
CA HIS A 46 5.66 13.34 -2.62
C HIS A 46 5.53 14.54 -3.59
N VAL A 47 4.62 14.46 -4.56
CA VAL A 47 4.36 15.55 -5.51
C VAL A 47 3.28 16.54 -5.04
N GLY A 48 2.86 16.48 -3.78
CA GLY A 48 1.87 17.40 -3.22
C GLY A 48 0.42 17.14 -3.68
N ARG A 49 0.08 15.90 -4.04
CA ARG A 49 -1.26 15.46 -4.46
C ARG A 49 -1.87 14.41 -3.52
N PRO A 50 -2.02 14.69 -2.21
CA PRO A 50 -2.59 13.75 -1.26
C PRO A 50 -4.06 13.40 -1.56
N ASP A 51 -4.77 14.22 -2.34
CA ASP A 51 -6.12 13.98 -2.83
C ASP A 51 -6.24 12.74 -3.74
N LEU A 52 -5.11 12.28 -4.30
CA LEU A 52 -5.06 11.10 -5.17
C LEU A 52 -4.68 9.81 -4.42
N VAL A 53 -4.41 9.88 -3.11
CA VAL A 53 -4.11 8.71 -2.29
C VAL A 53 -5.33 7.81 -2.21
N TRP A 54 -5.14 6.52 -2.48
CA TRP A 54 -6.23 5.55 -2.39
C TRP A 54 -6.55 5.24 -0.93
N ILE A 55 -7.72 5.66 -0.49
CA ILE A 55 -8.29 5.22 0.79
C ILE A 55 -9.12 3.97 0.51
N SER A 56 -8.69 2.83 1.05
CA SER A 56 -9.49 1.60 0.93
C SER A 56 -10.81 1.76 1.68
N PRO A 57 -11.97 1.46 1.06
CA PRO A 57 -13.26 1.49 1.74
C PRO A 57 -13.39 0.40 2.81
N ASN A 58 -12.48 -0.59 2.83
CA ASN A 58 -12.51 -1.73 3.74
C ASN A 58 -11.61 -1.57 4.98
N ARG A 59 -11.13 -0.35 5.25
CA ARG A 59 -10.21 -0.06 6.37
C ARG A 59 -10.81 -0.39 7.74
N GLU A 60 -12.14 -0.38 7.87
CA GLU A 60 -12.87 -0.76 9.10
C GLU A 60 -12.81 -2.27 9.41
N GLN A 61 -12.53 -3.15 8.44
CA GLN A 61 -12.42 -4.60 8.72
C GLN A 61 -11.03 -5.01 9.25
N GLN A 62 -10.07 -4.09 9.32
CA GLN A 62 -8.72 -4.35 9.81
C GLN A 62 -8.52 -3.95 11.29
N GLU A 63 -9.52 -3.36 11.95
CA GLU A 63 -9.59 -3.29 13.43
C GLU A 63 -9.91 -4.67 14.06
N LEU A 64 -10.21 -5.69 13.25
CA LEU A 64 -10.52 -7.05 13.69
C LEU A 64 -9.30 -8.00 13.67
N PHE A 65 -8.12 -7.54 14.04
CA PHE A 65 -7.06 -8.44 14.49
C PHE A 65 -6.46 -7.89 15.78
N PRO A 66 -7.12 -8.17 16.92
CA PRO A 66 -6.63 -7.74 18.22
C PRO A 66 -5.30 -8.43 18.51
N ASP A 67 -4.38 -7.65 19.08
CA ASP A 67 -3.23 -8.05 19.89
C ASP A 67 -2.87 -9.54 19.87
N ASP A 68 -1.88 -9.93 19.06
CA ASP A 68 -1.05 -11.07 19.43
C ASP A 68 0.14 -10.59 20.28
N HIS A 69 -0.21 -10.19 21.51
CA HIS A 69 0.70 -10.40 22.63
C HIS A 69 0.75 -11.90 22.92
N ARG A 70 1.82 -12.60 22.53
CA ARG A 70 2.59 -13.50 23.42
C ARG A 70 3.80 -14.19 22.74
N LYS A 71 4.96 -13.84 23.31
CA LYS A 71 6.10 -14.68 23.71
C LYS A 71 7.03 -15.26 22.64
N VAL A 72 8.14 -14.56 22.49
CA VAL A 72 9.46 -15.20 22.32
C VAL A 72 9.81 -15.92 23.62
N SER A 73 10.21 -17.19 23.48
CA SER A 73 10.73 -18.13 24.50
C SER A 73 9.75 -18.80 25.45
#